data_AF-A0A813YR94-F1
#
_entry.id   AF-A0A813YR94-F1
#
_cell.length_a   1.000
_cell.length_b   1.000
_cell.length_c   1.000
_cell.angle_alpha   90.00
_cell.angle_beta   90.00
_cell.angle_gamma   90.00
#
_symmetry.space_group_name_H-M   'P 1'
#
loop_
_entity.id
_entity.type
_entity.pdbx_description
1 polymer ?
#
loop_
_entity_poly.entity_id
_entity_poly.type
_entity_poly.pdbx_seq_one_letter_code
_entity_poly.pdbx_strand_id
1 'polypeptide(L)' 'MKEETSKRDYQQEAAVYMKSETHGGEDVSIYAKGPMSHLFEGTVEQSYIAHAMAYSACIGPFDKTTHPSCEFERGF' A
#
# COMPACT_ATOMS: atom_id res chain seq x y z
N MET A 1 20.30 -31.55 -5.54
CA MET A 1 18.97 -31.00 -5.15
C MET A 1 19.03 -29.50 -4.89
N LYS A 2 19.87 -28.99 -3.98
CA LYS A 2 19.97 -27.52 -3.72
C LYS A 2 20.41 -26.68 -4.92
N GLU A 3 21.28 -27.21 -5.77
CA GLU A 3 21.85 -26.47 -6.90
C GLU A 3 20.84 -26.27 -8.06
N GLU A 4 19.88 -27.18 -8.20
CA GLU A 4 18.81 -27.09 -9.20
C GLU A 4 17.70 -26.13 -8.77
N THR A 5 17.33 -26.14 -7.48
CA THR A 5 16.27 -25.27 -6.92
C THR A 5 16.71 -23.82 -6.75
N SER A 6 18.02 -23.53 -6.87
CA SER A 6 18.59 -22.18 -6.75
C SER A 6 18.87 -21.52 -8.10
N LYS A 7 18.56 -22.20 -9.21
CA LYS A 7 18.62 -21.59 -10.55
C LYS A 7 17.61 -20.46 -10.66
N ARG A 8 18.00 -19.39 -11.37
CA ARG A 8 17.15 -18.19 -11.55
C ARG A 8 15.83 -18.48 -12.26
N ASP A 9 15.85 -19.43 -13.18
CA ASP A 9 14.69 -19.78 -14.03
C ASP A 9 13.92 -21.00 -13.50
N TYR A 10 14.24 -21.46 -12.29
CA TYR A 10 13.51 -22.55 -11.66
C TYR A 10 12.12 -22.06 -11.23
N GLN A 11 11.07 -22.76 -11.64
CA GLN A 11 9.70 -22.54 -11.21
C GLN A 11 9.37 -23.50 -10.08
N GLN A 12 8.96 -22.97 -8.93
CA GLN A 12 8.53 -23.78 -7.79
C GLN A 12 7.25 -24.55 -8.13
N GLU A 13 7.09 -25.71 -7.50
CA GLU A 13 5.91 -26.56 -7.71
C GLU A 13 4.62 -25.84 -7.32
N ALA A 14 3.57 -26.06 -8.12
CA ALA A 14 2.24 -25.50 -7.91
C ALA A 14 1.20 -26.63 -7.74
N ALA A 15 0.15 -26.37 -6.97
CA ALA A 15 -0.93 -27.35 -6.77
C ALA A 15 -1.75 -27.61 -8.05
N VAL A 16 -1.81 -26.63 -8.96
CA VAL A 16 -2.57 -26.69 -10.22
C VAL A 16 -1.72 -26.14 -11.36
N TYR A 17 -1.70 -26.85 -12.49
CA TYR A 17 -1.01 -26.39 -13.69
C TYR A 17 -1.77 -25.23 -14.35
N MET A 18 -1.10 -24.09 -14.48
CA MET A 18 -1.60 -22.89 -15.15
C MET A 18 -0.50 -22.31 -16.03
N LYS A 19 -0.86 -21.66 -17.14
CA LYS A 19 0.12 -20.96 -18.00
C LYS A 19 0.74 -19.74 -17.30
N SER A 20 0.03 -19.17 -16.34
CA SER A 20 0.42 -18.05 -15.48
C SER A 20 -0.14 -18.30 -14.08
N GLU A 21 0.61 -17.92 -13.06
CA GLU A 21 0.09 -17.87 -11.69
C GLU A 21 -1.04 -16.83 -11.57
N THR A 22 -1.88 -16.99 -10.55
CA THR A 22 -2.97 -16.07 -10.20
C THR A 22 -2.65 -15.32 -8.93
N HIS A 23 -2.98 -14.03 -8.88
CA HIS A 23 -2.75 -13.22 -7.69
C HIS A 23 -3.47 -13.77 -6.44
N GLY A 24 -2.81 -13.61 -5.30
CA GLY A 24 -3.43 -13.70 -3.99
C GLY A 24 -4.40 -12.55 -3.72
N GLY A 25 -5.43 -12.83 -2.92
CA GLY A 25 -6.45 -11.85 -2.50
C GLY A 25 -6.35 -11.48 -1.03
N GLU A 26 -5.22 -11.79 -0.38
CA GLU A 26 -4.95 -11.48 1.02
C GLU A 26 -4.64 -10.00 1.25
N ASP A 27 -4.80 -9.56 2.49
CA ASP A 27 -4.43 -8.21 2.91
C ASP A 27 -2.93 -7.96 2.71
N VAL A 28 -2.59 -6.75 2.24
CA VAL A 28 -1.20 -6.31 2.03
C VAL A 28 -0.79 -5.26 3.06
N SER A 29 0.49 -5.25 3.43
CA SER A 29 1.04 -4.30 4.40
C SER A 29 1.16 -2.89 3.84
N ILE A 30 0.86 -1.88 4.66
CA ILE A 30 1.11 -0.46 4.38
C ILE A 30 2.24 0.04 5.28
N TYR A 31 3.22 0.73 4.70
CA TYR A 31 4.29 1.42 5.45
C TYR A 31 4.22 2.91 5.18
N ALA A 32 4.17 3.74 6.22
CA ALA A 32 4.05 5.18 6.11
C ALA A 32 5.09 5.92 6.97
N LYS A 33 5.59 7.04 6.46
CA LYS A 33 6.50 7.96 7.16
C LYS A 33 6.26 9.39 6.65
N GLY A 34 6.24 10.36 7.56
CA GLY A 34 6.06 11.79 7.25
C GLY A 34 4.82 12.37 7.94
N PRO A 35 4.38 13.57 7.52
CA PRO A 35 3.17 14.19 8.05
C PRO A 35 1.98 13.23 8.02
N MET A 36 1.27 13.15 9.14
CA MET A 36 0.08 12.30 9.29
C MET A 36 0.32 10.79 9.07
N SER A 37 1.56 10.28 9.15
CA SER A 37 1.81 8.84 8.99
C SER A 37 1.11 7.97 10.05
N HIS A 38 0.76 8.56 11.19
CA HIS A 38 -0.01 7.92 12.26
C HIS A 38 -1.45 7.56 11.86
N LEU A 39 -1.96 8.08 10.72
CA LEU A 39 -3.26 7.67 10.18
C LEU A 39 -3.26 6.23 9.65
N PHE A 40 -2.09 5.67 9.34
CA PHE A 40 -1.96 4.31 8.83
C PHE A 40 -1.77 3.34 9.99
N GLU A 41 -2.87 3.01 10.66
CA GLU A 41 -2.94 2.03 11.74
C GLU A 41 -4.06 0.99 11.49
N GLY A 42 -3.87 -0.22 12.02
CA GLY A 42 -4.85 -1.31 11.91
C GLY A 42 -5.05 -1.83 10.48
N THR A 43 -6.20 -2.46 10.26
CA THR A 43 -6.65 -2.96 8.94
C THR A 43 -7.63 -1.97 8.34
N VAL A 44 -7.37 -1.56 7.10
CA VAL A 44 -8.17 -0.56 6.38
C VAL A 44 -8.46 -1.02 4.95
N GLU A 45 -9.52 -0.47 4.37
CA GLU A 45 -9.84 -0.64 2.95
C GLU A 45 -8.74 -0.04 2.06
N GLN A 46 -8.47 -0.65 0.89
CA GLN A 46 -7.45 -0.12 -0.04
C GLN A 46 -7.73 1.33 -0.48
N SER A 47 -9.01 1.70 -0.59
CA SER A 47 -9.44 3.06 -0.94
C SER A 47 -9.09 4.11 0.13
N TYR A 48 -8.88 3.69 1.38
CA TYR A 48 -8.46 4.56 2.48
C TYR A 48 -7.13 5.24 2.18
N ILE A 49 -6.20 4.54 1.51
CA ILE A 49 -4.87 5.06 1.19
C ILE A 49 -4.97 6.39 0.44
N ALA A 50 -5.80 6.45 -0.60
CA ALA A 50 -5.98 7.68 -1.39
C ALA A 50 -6.57 8.83 -0.56
N HIS A 51 -7.54 8.54 0.30
CA HIS A 51 -8.18 9.54 1.15
C HIS A 51 -7.24 10.06 2.23
N ALA A 52 -6.51 9.17 2.91
CA ALA A 52 -5.53 9.53 3.92
C ALA A 52 -4.39 10.37 3.32
N MET A 53 -3.91 10.02 2.12
CA MET A 53 -2.92 10.83 1.39
C MET A 53 -3.47 12.21 1.01
N ALA A 54 -4.71 12.28 0.49
CA ALA A 54 -5.33 13.54 0.11
C ALA A 54 -5.55 14.47 1.30
N TYR A 55 -5.98 13.91 2.43
CA TYR A 55 -6.10 14.61 3.70
C TYR A 55 -4.74 15.14 4.18
N SER A 56 -3.71 14.30 4.16
CA SER A 56 -2.35 14.68 4.58
C SER A 56 -1.75 15.82 3.75
N ALA A 57 -2.15 15.93 2.48
CA ALA A 57 -1.67 16.96 1.56
C ALA A 57 -2.60 18.18 1.43
N CYS A 58 -3.75 18.18 2.10
CA CYS A 58 -4.80 19.20 1.96
C CYS A 58 -5.25 19.41 0.50
N ILE A 59 -5.51 18.32 -0.22
CA ILE A 59 -5.95 18.36 -1.63
C ILE A 59 -7.33 17.72 -1.82
N GLY A 60 -7.98 18.12 -2.91
CA GLY A 60 -9.28 17.57 -3.31
C GLY A 60 -10.37 17.92 -2.27
N PRO A 61 -11.20 16.95 -1.85
CA PRO A 61 -12.26 17.20 -0.87
C PRO A 61 -11.78 17.70 0.49
N PHE A 62 -10.48 17.60 0.79
CA PHE A 62 -9.85 18.00 2.05
C PHE A 62 -9.03 19.30 1.92
N ASP A 63 -9.33 20.13 0.92
CA ASP A 63 -8.68 21.42 0.79
C ASP A 63 -9.03 22.38 1.95
N LYS A 64 -8.34 23.50 2.03
CA LYS A 64 -8.54 24.49 3.10
C LYS A 64 -9.92 25.17 3.06
N THR A 65 -10.62 25.10 1.93
CA THR A 65 -11.93 25.74 1.75
C THR A 65 -13.03 24.90 2.39
N THR A 66 -12.94 23.58 2.28
CA THR A 66 -13.87 22.63 2.89
C THR A 66 -13.42 22.16 4.28
N HIS A 67 -12.11 22.10 4.52
CA HIS A 67 -11.49 21.70 5.78
C HIS A 67 -10.50 22.79 6.27
N PRO A 68 -10.99 23.80 7.01
CA PRO A 68 -10.15 24.90 7.51
C PRO A 68 -9.04 24.45 8.47
N SER A 69 -9.22 23.29 9.11
CA SER A 69 -8.24 22.66 9.99
C SER A 69 -7.11 21.94 9.24
N CYS A 70 -7.17 21.89 7.91
CA CYS A 70 -6.13 21.25 7.13
C CYS A 70 -4.89 22.15 7.04
N GLU A 71 -3.87 21.78 7.81
CA GLU A 71 -2.56 22.39 7.75
C GLU A 71 -1.60 21.40 7.12
N PHE A 72 -1.12 21.72 5.91
CA PHE A 72 -0.01 20.98 5.32
C PHE A 72 1.23 21.27 6.16
N GLU A 73 1.57 20.36 7.07
CA GLU A 73 2.81 20.42 7.83
C GLU A 73 3.99 20.27 6.86
N ARG A 74 4.48 21.41 6.36
CA ARG A 74 5.74 21.47 5.62
C ARG A 74 6.87 21.23 6.62
N GLY A 75 7.30 19.98 6.78
CA GLY A 75 8.43 19.70 7.65
C GLY A 75 9.06 18.34 7.44
N PHE A 76 10.20 18.34 6.72
CA PHE A 76 11.41 17.66 7.17
C PHE A 76 12.34 18.73 7.74
#